data_AF-A0AB36SGX6-F1
#
_entry.id   AF-A0AB36SGX6-F1
#
_cell.length_a   1.000
_cell.length_b   1.000
_cell.length_c   1.000
_cell.angle_alpha   90.00
_cell.angle_beta   90.00
_cell.angle_gamma   90.00
#
_symmetry.space_group_name_H-M   'P 1'
#
loop_
_entity.id
_entity.type
_entity.pdbx_description
1 polymer ?
#
loop_
_entity_poly.entity_id
_entity_poly.type
_entity_poly.pdbx_seq_one_letter_code
_entity_poly.pdbx_strand_id
1 'polypeptide(L)'
;GVWQTEEVEQLFTYMKEQKEKGKPLTLAGFDMNLFYRSSFHSYAKDWLQKLSPEVASEFDAAVTELIKLDKYYNGYKGTYPYDQYKIEIQPVINKFENVRTFIQNHKAELTQVAPHPTYDVNFLEKSINIRIDAIKTHLDAYMKFRGGIFSTNVRDYADYIRDQKMAQNLAWLTEMQYKNKKIIVWGHNYHIRKQNSKMIL
;
A
#
# COMPACT_ATOMS: atom_id res chain seq x y z
N GLY A 1 -0.10 -13.99 11.11
CA GLY A 1 0.08 -13.82 9.65
C GLY A 1 1.21 -14.71 9.20
N VAL A 2 1.29 -15.10 7.92
CA VAL A 2 2.25 -16.13 7.44
C VAL A 2 3.74 -15.77 7.63
N TRP A 3 4.04 -14.49 7.91
CA TRP A 3 5.39 -13.97 8.15
C TRP A 3 5.81 -13.95 9.63
N GLN A 4 4.95 -14.35 10.55
CA GLN A 4 5.27 -14.41 11.99
C GLN A 4 5.84 -15.78 12.32
N THR A 5 7.11 -16.01 11.97
CA THR A 5 7.82 -17.28 12.17
C THR A 5 9.23 -17.05 12.68
N GLU A 6 9.83 -18.08 13.28
CA GLU A 6 11.21 -18.03 13.80
C GLU A 6 12.23 -17.74 12.70
N GLU A 7 12.03 -18.27 11.49
CA GLU A 7 12.92 -18.06 10.35
C GLU A 7 12.92 -16.59 9.88
N VAL A 8 11.75 -15.95 9.89
CA VAL A 8 11.64 -14.52 9.57
C VAL A 8 12.26 -13.67 10.67
N GLU A 9 12.09 -14.06 11.94
CA GLU A 9 12.74 -13.39 13.06
C GLU A 9 14.27 -13.45 12.95
N GLN A 10 14.84 -14.61 12.57
CA GLN A 10 16.29 -14.75 12.35
C GLN A 10 16.81 -13.79 11.27
N LEU A 11 16.05 -13.55 10.19
CA LEU A 11 16.40 -12.55 9.20
C LEU A 11 16.48 -11.14 9.81
N PHE A 12 15.51 -10.77 10.66
CA PHE A 12 15.53 -9.47 11.34
C PHE A 12 16.68 -9.35 12.34
N THR A 13 17.03 -10.42 13.05
CA THR A 13 18.22 -10.46 13.91
C THR A 13 19.49 -10.24 13.10
N TYR A 14 19.65 -10.95 11.98
CA TYR A 14 20.77 -10.76 11.08
C TYR A 14 20.85 -9.31 10.54
N MET A 15 19.72 -8.71 10.14
CA MET A 15 19.68 -7.33 9.68
C MET A 15 20.13 -6.32 10.76
N LYS A 16 19.77 -6.55 12.03
CA LYS A 16 20.22 -5.73 13.16
C LYS A 16 21.73 -5.83 13.36
N GLU A 17 22.29 -7.04 13.37
CA GLU A 17 23.73 -7.24 13.47
C GLU A 17 24.51 -6.59 12.32
N GLN A 18 24.01 -6.71 11.08
CA GLN A 18 24.67 -6.09 9.93
C GLN A 18 24.66 -4.56 10.03
N LYS A 19 23.60 -3.96 10.61
CA LYS A 19 23.57 -2.53 10.89
C LYS A 19 24.65 -2.12 11.89
N GLU A 20 24.84 -2.88 12.98
CA GLU A 20 25.90 -2.62 13.98
C GLU A 20 27.31 -2.77 13.39
N LYS A 21 27.48 -3.72 12.46
CA LYS A 21 28.74 -3.96 11.71
C LYS A 21 29.00 -2.91 10.60
N GLY A 22 28.17 -1.88 10.47
CA GLY A 22 28.32 -0.81 9.47
C GLY A 22 27.93 -1.20 8.04
N LYS A 23 27.22 -2.32 7.86
CA LYS A 23 26.74 -2.85 6.56
C LYS A 23 25.21 -3.02 6.56
N PRO A 24 24.43 -1.94 6.80
CA PRO A 24 22.99 -2.07 7.00
C PRO A 24 22.27 -2.64 5.78
N LEU A 25 21.27 -3.49 6.04
CA LEU A 25 20.29 -3.94 5.04
C LEU A 25 19.00 -3.14 5.20
N THR A 26 18.48 -2.64 4.09
CA THR A 26 17.20 -1.92 4.05
C THR A 26 16.10 -2.87 3.57
N LEU A 27 15.01 -2.95 4.34
CA LEU A 27 13.80 -3.69 3.97
C LEU A 27 12.73 -2.72 3.50
N ALA A 28 12.13 -3.01 2.34
CA ALA A 28 10.99 -2.29 1.80
C ALA A 28 9.94 -3.28 1.28
N GLY A 29 8.66 -3.00 1.55
CA GLY A 29 7.53 -3.74 1.00
C GLY A 29 7.08 -3.14 -0.33
N PHE A 30 6.73 -3.99 -1.29
CA PHE A 30 6.18 -3.59 -2.60
C PHE A 30 4.73 -4.05 -2.81
N ASP A 31 4.16 -4.78 -1.84
CA ASP A 31 2.74 -5.13 -1.81
C ASP A 31 1.87 -3.90 -1.56
N MET A 32 0.61 -3.98 -1.98
CA MET A 32 -0.38 -2.90 -1.88
C MET A 32 -1.34 -3.05 -0.69
N ASN A 33 -1.07 -3.97 0.23
CA ASN A 33 -2.04 -4.39 1.25
C ASN A 33 -2.55 -3.20 2.09
N LEU A 34 -3.87 -2.99 2.09
CA LEU A 34 -4.45 -1.66 2.36
C LEU A 34 -4.91 -1.43 3.81
N PHE A 35 -5.19 -2.47 4.61
CA PHE A 35 -6.31 -2.28 5.56
C PHE A 35 -6.05 -2.44 7.06
N TYR A 36 -5.35 -3.47 7.55
CA TYR A 36 -5.68 -3.88 8.93
C TYR A 36 -4.62 -3.65 10.02
N ARG A 37 -3.33 -3.54 9.67
CA ARG A 37 -2.23 -3.43 10.66
C ARG A 37 -1.00 -2.77 10.05
N SER A 38 -1.16 -1.52 9.60
CA SER A 38 -0.01 -0.77 9.08
C SER A 38 0.40 0.30 10.07
N SER A 39 1.67 0.27 10.48
CA SER A 39 2.32 1.40 11.17
C SER A 39 2.28 2.68 10.33
N PHE A 40 1.98 2.56 9.02
CA PHE A 40 1.71 3.69 8.13
C PHE A 40 0.73 4.68 8.69
N HIS A 41 -0.39 4.21 9.22
CA HIS A 41 -1.48 5.08 9.65
C HIS A 41 -1.02 6.00 10.79
N SER A 42 -0.44 5.44 11.85
CA SER A 42 0.04 6.25 12.97
C SER A 42 1.13 7.23 12.54
N TYR A 43 2.15 6.78 11.80
CA TYR A 43 3.26 7.66 11.46
C TYR A 43 2.86 8.77 10.47
N ALA A 44 2.00 8.46 9.47
CA ALA A 44 1.59 9.45 8.48
C ALA A 44 0.70 10.51 9.13
N LYS A 45 -0.18 10.11 10.06
CA LYS A 45 -0.99 11.02 10.87
C LYS A 45 -0.09 11.95 11.70
N ASP A 46 0.87 11.41 12.44
CA ASP A 46 1.79 12.19 13.26
C ASP A 46 2.61 13.17 12.41
N TRP A 47 3.01 12.77 11.21
CA TRP A 47 3.75 13.64 10.30
C TRP A 47 2.90 14.79 9.77
N LEU A 48 1.70 14.49 9.25
CA LEU A 48 0.77 15.50 8.74
C LEU A 48 0.37 16.50 9.83
N GLN A 49 0.18 16.03 11.07
CA GLN A 49 -0.24 16.84 12.20
C GLN A 49 0.76 17.95 12.56
N LYS A 50 2.05 17.77 12.24
CA LYS A 50 3.07 18.80 12.47
C LYS A 50 2.89 20.06 11.62
N LEU A 51 2.15 19.95 10.51
CA LEU A 51 1.87 21.09 9.63
C LEU A 51 0.38 21.47 9.63
N SER A 52 -0.52 20.49 9.60
CA SER A 52 -1.96 20.74 9.63
C SER A 52 -2.68 19.63 10.40
N PRO A 53 -3.19 19.93 11.61
CA PRO A 53 -4.09 19.06 12.35
C PRO A 53 -5.35 18.67 11.54
N GLU A 54 -5.84 19.57 10.69
CA GLU A 54 -7.02 19.36 9.85
C GLU A 54 -6.76 18.26 8.82
N VAL A 55 -5.64 18.34 8.08
CA VAL A 55 -5.26 17.31 7.09
C VAL A 55 -4.94 15.98 7.76
N ALA A 56 -4.32 16.00 8.95
CA ALA A 56 -4.09 14.79 9.73
C ALA A 56 -5.40 14.12 10.16
N SER A 57 -6.40 14.90 10.58
CA SER A 57 -7.74 14.43 10.91
C SER A 57 -8.46 13.87 9.69
N GLU A 58 -8.35 14.54 8.53
CA GLU A 58 -8.93 14.06 7.28
C GLU A 58 -8.31 12.74 6.82
N PHE A 59 -6.99 12.58 6.94
CA PHE A 59 -6.30 11.32 6.68
C PHE A 59 -6.76 10.20 7.63
N ASP A 60 -6.88 10.50 8.92
CA ASP A 60 -7.37 9.56 9.94
C ASP A 60 -8.81 9.09 9.64
N ALA A 61 -9.67 10.02 9.23
CA ALA A 61 -11.03 9.74 8.78
C ALA A 61 -11.02 8.87 7.52
N ALA A 62 -10.20 9.17 6.51
CA ALA A 62 -10.09 8.38 5.29
C ALA A 62 -9.72 6.92 5.58
N VAL A 63 -8.70 6.69 6.42
CA VAL A 63 -8.27 5.34 6.81
C VAL A 63 -9.37 4.63 7.60
N THR A 64 -9.99 5.31 8.57
CA THR A 64 -11.02 4.72 9.43
C THR A 64 -12.29 4.37 8.66
N GLU A 65 -12.76 5.27 7.78
CA GLU A 65 -13.90 5.04 6.90
C GLU A 65 -13.63 3.90 5.92
N LEU A 66 -12.44 3.85 5.32
CA LEU A 66 -12.03 2.75 4.44
C LEU A 66 -12.13 1.40 5.15
N ILE A 67 -11.58 1.29 6.37
CA ILE A 67 -11.61 0.06 7.18
C ILE A 67 -13.06 -0.32 7.53
N LYS A 68 -13.90 0.65 7.86
CA LYS A 68 -15.32 0.40 8.18
C LYS A 68 -16.07 -0.12 6.96
N LEU A 69 -15.90 0.53 5.80
CA LEU A 69 -16.51 0.11 4.54
C LEU A 69 -16.03 -1.30 4.16
N ASP A 70 -14.72 -1.56 4.16
CA ASP A 70 -14.19 -2.87 3.79
C ASP A 70 -14.72 -3.98 4.72
N LYS A 71 -14.81 -3.74 6.04
CA LYS A 71 -15.42 -4.69 6.98
C LYS A 71 -16.91 -4.92 6.70
N TYR A 72 -17.67 -3.85 6.51
CA TYR A 72 -19.11 -3.93 6.23
C TYR A 72 -19.37 -4.76 4.97
N TYR A 73 -18.68 -4.44 3.89
CA TYR A 73 -18.85 -5.06 2.58
C TYR A 73 -18.31 -6.50 2.52
N ASN A 74 -17.20 -6.80 3.20
CA ASN A 74 -16.73 -8.18 3.31
C ASN A 74 -17.70 -9.07 4.09
N GLY A 75 -18.32 -8.53 5.16
CA GLY A 75 -19.30 -9.23 5.98
C GLY A 75 -20.73 -9.28 5.41
N TYR A 76 -20.99 -8.64 4.28
CA TYR A 76 -22.31 -8.59 3.67
C TYR A 76 -22.76 -9.98 3.20
N LYS A 77 -23.95 -10.42 3.63
CA LYS A 77 -24.47 -11.78 3.40
C LYS A 77 -25.52 -11.89 2.27
N GLY A 78 -25.86 -10.79 1.60
CA GLY A 78 -26.79 -10.77 0.47
C GLY A 78 -26.11 -10.50 -0.88
N THR A 79 -26.91 -10.22 -1.92
CA THR A 79 -26.39 -9.71 -3.19
C THR A 79 -25.60 -8.44 -2.96
N TYR A 80 -24.32 -8.46 -3.30
CA TYR A 80 -23.41 -7.38 -3.01
C TYR A 80 -23.80 -6.10 -3.78
N PRO A 81 -24.09 -4.97 -3.11
CA PRO A 81 -24.62 -3.78 -3.77
C PRO A 81 -23.48 -2.91 -4.30
N TYR A 82 -22.90 -3.32 -5.43
CA TYR A 82 -21.70 -2.68 -6.00
C TYR A 82 -21.89 -1.17 -6.27
N ASP A 83 -23.04 -0.75 -6.81
CA ASP A 83 -23.28 0.67 -7.09
C ASP A 83 -23.32 1.52 -5.80
N GLN A 84 -23.87 0.97 -4.71
CA GLN A 84 -23.87 1.62 -3.40
C GLN A 84 -22.45 1.73 -2.85
N TYR A 85 -21.65 0.66 -2.96
CA TYR A 85 -20.23 0.70 -2.59
C TYR A 85 -19.48 1.79 -3.35
N LYS A 86 -19.73 1.96 -4.65
CA LYS A 86 -19.09 3.01 -5.47
C LYS A 86 -19.42 4.41 -4.99
N ILE A 87 -20.65 4.65 -4.57
CA ILE A 87 -21.07 5.93 -3.98
C ILE A 87 -20.34 6.15 -2.64
N GLU A 88 -20.32 5.14 -1.77
CA GLU A 88 -19.78 5.24 -0.41
C GLU A 88 -18.25 5.34 -0.35
N ILE A 89 -17.54 4.72 -1.29
CA ILE A 89 -16.07 4.77 -1.33
C ILE A 89 -15.54 6.09 -1.90
N GLN A 90 -16.34 6.81 -2.69
CA GLN A 90 -15.89 8.03 -3.34
C GLN A 90 -15.47 9.15 -2.36
N PRO A 91 -16.22 9.44 -1.28
CA PRO A 91 -15.76 10.37 -0.24
C PRO A 91 -14.42 9.98 0.39
N VAL A 92 -14.14 8.68 0.55
CA VAL A 92 -12.86 8.20 1.09
C VAL A 92 -11.72 8.47 0.11
N ILE A 93 -11.94 8.20 -1.18
CA ILE A 93 -10.99 8.53 -2.25
C ILE A 93 -10.69 10.04 -2.22
N ASN A 94 -11.72 10.89 -2.15
CA ASN A 94 -11.55 12.34 -2.16
C ASN A 94 -10.67 12.83 -0.99
N LYS A 95 -10.87 12.28 0.22
CA LYS A 95 -10.00 12.59 1.37
C LYS A 95 -8.53 12.21 1.13
N PHE A 96 -8.27 11.02 0.57
CA PHE A 96 -6.90 10.66 0.21
C PHE A 96 -6.30 11.57 -0.88
N GLU A 97 -7.11 11.99 -1.86
CA GLU A 97 -6.68 12.90 -2.93
C GLU A 97 -6.33 14.29 -2.39
N ASN A 98 -7.11 14.80 -1.43
CA ASN A 98 -6.81 16.05 -0.72
C ASN A 98 -5.51 15.93 0.08
N VAL A 99 -5.34 14.84 0.84
CA VAL A 99 -4.09 14.56 1.59
C VAL A 99 -2.90 14.48 0.64
N ARG A 100 -3.04 13.84 -0.52
CA ARG A 100 -1.98 13.81 -1.55
C ARG A 100 -1.65 15.22 -2.02
N THR A 101 -2.66 16.02 -2.35
CA THR A 101 -2.48 17.39 -2.84
C THR A 101 -1.76 18.25 -1.80
N PHE A 102 -2.13 18.11 -0.53
CA PHE A 102 -1.43 18.76 0.58
C PHE A 102 0.04 18.35 0.63
N ILE A 103 0.35 17.04 0.58
CA ILE A 103 1.74 16.56 0.58
C ILE A 103 2.53 17.13 -0.60
N GLN A 104 1.92 17.20 -1.79
CA GLN A 104 2.56 17.75 -2.99
C GLN A 104 2.87 19.24 -2.86
N ASN A 105 1.97 20.01 -2.25
CA ASN A 105 2.13 21.45 -2.08
C ASN A 105 3.09 21.81 -0.93
N HIS A 106 3.26 20.94 0.06
CA HIS A 106 4.05 21.18 1.28
C HIS A 106 5.24 20.23 1.43
N LYS A 107 5.82 19.75 0.31
CA LYS A 107 6.93 18.78 0.35
C LYS A 107 8.14 19.29 1.15
N ALA A 108 8.50 20.56 0.98
CA ALA A 108 9.68 21.13 1.63
C ALA A 108 9.48 21.21 3.15
N GLU A 109 8.32 21.69 3.58
CA GLU A 109 7.94 21.80 4.98
C GLU A 109 7.83 20.43 5.64
N LEU A 110 7.20 19.45 4.95
CA LEU A 110 7.10 18.07 5.44
C LEU A 110 8.49 17.46 5.61
N THR A 111 9.42 17.73 4.69
CA THR A 111 10.80 17.25 4.80
C THR A 111 11.49 17.80 6.06
N GLN A 112 11.26 19.07 6.39
CA GLN A 112 11.86 19.70 7.58
C GLN A 112 11.30 19.13 8.89
N VAL A 113 10.02 18.77 8.91
CA VAL A 113 9.35 18.26 10.12
C VAL A 113 9.29 16.74 10.19
N ALA A 114 10.05 16.01 9.36
CA ALA A 114 10.05 14.55 9.33
C ALA A 114 10.18 13.93 10.74
N PRO A 115 9.29 13.01 11.17
CA PRO A 115 9.33 12.38 12.49
C PRO A 115 10.59 11.55 12.78
N HIS A 116 11.28 11.09 11.74
CA HIS A 116 12.51 10.31 11.87
C HIS A 116 13.46 10.63 10.70
N PRO A 117 14.80 10.64 10.90
CA PRO A 117 15.76 10.99 9.84
C PRO A 117 15.71 10.11 8.58
N THR A 118 15.15 8.91 8.68
CA THR A 118 15.01 7.98 7.55
C THR A 118 13.66 8.11 6.83
N TYR A 119 12.78 9.01 7.26
CA TYR A 119 11.48 9.20 6.63
C TYR A 119 11.62 10.14 5.45
N ASP A 120 11.10 9.70 4.31
CA ASP A 120 11.21 10.39 3.02
C ASP A 120 9.82 10.82 2.57
N VAL A 121 9.66 12.12 2.30
CA VAL A 121 8.37 12.69 1.88
C VAL A 121 7.89 12.10 0.56
N ASN A 122 8.80 11.67 -0.32
CA ASN A 122 8.43 10.98 -1.55
C ASN A 122 7.87 9.60 -1.27
N PHE A 123 8.35 8.93 -0.20
CA PHE A 123 7.80 7.65 0.24
C PHE A 123 6.43 7.82 0.90
N LEU A 124 6.23 8.91 1.65
CA LEU A 124 4.91 9.29 2.16
C LEU A 124 3.92 9.52 1.02
N GLU A 125 4.27 10.36 0.04
CA GLU A 125 3.46 10.64 -1.13
C GLU A 125 3.16 9.35 -1.92
N LYS A 126 4.19 8.54 -2.21
CA LYS A 126 4.05 7.26 -2.91
C LYS A 126 3.11 6.32 -2.15
N SER A 127 3.17 6.29 -0.84
CA SER A 127 2.31 5.44 -0.01
C SER A 127 0.85 5.88 -0.02
N ILE A 128 0.57 7.18 -0.10
CA ILE A 128 -0.78 7.70 -0.34
C ILE A 128 -1.25 7.36 -1.75
N ASN A 129 -0.39 7.52 -2.77
CA ASN A 129 -0.69 7.17 -4.15
C ASN A 129 -1.05 5.69 -4.33
N ILE A 130 -0.28 4.79 -3.69
CA ILE A 130 -0.58 3.34 -3.72
C ILE A 130 -1.96 3.05 -3.15
N ARG A 131 -2.38 3.75 -2.08
CA ARG A 131 -3.70 3.57 -1.47
C ARG A 131 -4.82 4.00 -2.41
N ILE A 132 -4.71 5.20 -2.96
CA ILE A 132 -5.67 5.73 -3.93
C ILE A 132 -5.81 4.77 -5.11
N ASP A 133 -4.68 4.36 -5.70
CA ASP A 133 -4.65 3.49 -6.87
C ASP A 133 -5.22 2.10 -6.56
N ALA A 134 -4.86 1.50 -5.42
CA ALA A 134 -5.37 0.19 -5.02
C ALA A 134 -6.88 0.22 -4.70
N ILE A 135 -7.42 1.30 -4.12
CA ILE A 135 -8.87 1.47 -3.95
C ILE A 135 -9.57 1.55 -5.30
N LYS A 136 -9.03 2.36 -6.24
CA LYS A 136 -9.62 2.57 -7.56
C LYS A 136 -9.50 1.36 -8.50
N THR A 137 -8.56 0.46 -8.26
CA THR A 137 -8.24 -0.65 -9.16
C THR A 137 -8.50 -2.01 -8.51
N HIS A 138 -7.59 -2.47 -7.66
CA HIS A 138 -7.64 -3.80 -7.04
C HIS A 138 -8.91 -4.01 -6.22
N LEU A 139 -9.24 -3.07 -5.34
CA LEU A 139 -10.42 -3.16 -4.48
C LEU A 139 -11.70 -3.07 -5.32
N ASP A 140 -11.76 -2.15 -6.28
CA ASP A 140 -12.87 -2.04 -7.23
C ASP A 140 -13.13 -3.36 -7.99
N ALA A 141 -12.09 -3.97 -8.52
CA ALA A 141 -12.17 -5.26 -9.22
C ALA A 141 -12.64 -6.39 -8.30
N TYR A 142 -12.13 -6.45 -7.07
CA TYR A 142 -12.58 -7.42 -6.08
C TYR A 142 -14.06 -7.22 -5.71
N MET A 143 -14.50 -5.97 -5.55
CA MET A 143 -15.89 -5.65 -5.23
C MET A 143 -16.85 -5.90 -6.41
N LYS A 144 -16.42 -5.67 -7.66
CA LYS A 144 -17.16 -6.10 -8.87
C LYS A 144 -17.39 -7.60 -8.88
N PHE A 145 -16.33 -8.39 -8.63
CA PHE A 145 -16.42 -9.84 -8.55
C PHE A 145 -17.41 -10.29 -7.47
N ARG A 146 -17.35 -9.69 -6.27
CA ARG A 146 -18.33 -9.92 -5.19
C ARG A 146 -19.77 -9.57 -5.62
N GLY A 147 -19.94 -8.54 -6.44
CA GLY A 147 -21.18 -8.12 -7.08
C GLY A 147 -21.69 -9.00 -8.22
N GLY A 148 -20.96 -10.06 -8.59
CA GLY A 148 -21.30 -10.90 -9.75
C GLY A 148 -21.05 -10.20 -11.10
N ILE A 149 -20.25 -9.13 -11.11
CA ILE A 149 -19.87 -8.39 -12.32
C ILE A 149 -18.53 -8.95 -12.80
N PHE A 150 -18.60 -9.86 -13.79
CA PHE A 150 -17.43 -10.55 -14.32
C PHE A 150 -16.90 -9.88 -15.59
N SER A 151 -15.59 -9.65 -15.66
CA SER A 151 -14.93 -9.27 -16.90
C SER A 151 -14.54 -10.51 -17.71
N THR A 152 -14.63 -10.40 -19.03
CA THR A 152 -14.09 -11.38 -19.98
C THR A 152 -12.57 -11.21 -20.18
N ASN A 153 -11.99 -10.09 -19.72
CA ASN A 153 -10.57 -9.82 -19.78
C ASN A 153 -9.91 -10.12 -18.42
N VAL A 154 -9.01 -11.10 -18.40
CA VAL A 154 -8.25 -11.51 -17.20
C VAL A 154 -7.46 -10.36 -16.55
N ARG A 155 -7.09 -9.33 -17.34
CA ARG A 155 -6.37 -8.16 -16.82
C ARG A 155 -7.18 -7.31 -15.85
N ASP A 156 -8.50 -7.48 -15.85
CA ASP A 156 -9.41 -6.75 -14.96
C ASP A 156 -9.62 -7.50 -13.63
N TYR A 157 -9.03 -8.68 -13.45
CA TYR A 157 -9.15 -9.44 -12.22
C TYR A 157 -8.27 -8.87 -11.12
N ALA A 158 -8.77 -8.88 -9.89
CA ALA A 158 -8.09 -8.33 -8.72
C ALA A 158 -6.67 -8.89 -8.58
N ASP A 159 -6.48 -10.21 -8.70
CA ASP A 159 -5.15 -10.83 -8.57
C ASP A 159 -4.16 -10.36 -9.64
N TYR A 160 -4.62 -10.21 -10.89
CA TYR A 160 -3.78 -9.70 -11.97
C TYR A 160 -3.39 -8.24 -11.72
N ILE A 161 -4.36 -7.42 -11.32
CA ILE A 161 -4.13 -6.01 -10.97
C ILE A 161 -3.14 -5.94 -9.80
N ARG A 162 -3.29 -6.78 -8.77
CA ARG A 162 -2.38 -6.80 -7.62
C ARG A 162 -0.95 -7.04 -8.04
N ASP A 163 -0.69 -8.05 -8.87
CA ASP A 163 0.65 -8.35 -9.37
C ASP A 163 1.20 -7.21 -10.24
N GLN A 164 0.36 -6.60 -11.08
CA GLN A 164 0.76 -5.43 -11.87
C GLN A 164 1.21 -4.27 -10.97
N LYS A 165 0.45 -3.94 -9.92
CA LYS A 165 0.81 -2.84 -9.01
C LYS A 165 2.01 -3.18 -8.14
N MET A 166 2.16 -4.44 -7.71
CA MET A 166 3.37 -4.90 -7.03
C MET A 166 4.62 -4.71 -7.90
N ALA A 167 4.53 -5.03 -9.19
CA ALA A 167 5.61 -4.79 -10.15
C ALA A 167 5.89 -3.28 -10.33
N GLN A 168 4.85 -2.45 -10.43
CA GLN A 168 5.01 -0.99 -10.52
C GLN A 168 5.63 -0.38 -9.24
N ASN A 169 5.27 -0.88 -8.07
CA ASN A 169 5.88 -0.48 -6.81
C ASN A 169 7.34 -0.89 -6.73
N LEU A 170 7.66 -2.12 -7.15
CA LEU A 170 9.04 -2.59 -7.24
C LEU A 170 9.87 -1.74 -8.21
N ALA A 171 9.33 -1.43 -9.39
CA ALA A 171 9.98 -0.55 -10.37
C ALA A 171 10.28 0.84 -9.78
N TRP A 172 9.31 1.43 -9.07
CA TRP A 172 9.52 2.70 -8.38
C TRP A 172 10.63 2.60 -7.31
N LEU A 173 10.65 1.52 -6.53
CA LEU A 173 11.71 1.29 -5.55
C LEU A 173 13.09 1.17 -6.22
N THR A 174 13.19 0.47 -7.35
CA THR A 174 14.46 0.23 -8.05
C THR A 174 14.97 1.45 -8.82
N GLU A 175 14.06 2.23 -9.41
CA GLU A 175 14.40 3.31 -10.34
C GLU A 175 14.47 4.68 -9.65
N MET A 176 13.68 4.86 -8.58
CA MET A 176 13.56 6.14 -7.87
C MET A 176 14.19 6.06 -6.48
N GLN A 177 13.66 5.23 -5.58
CA GLN A 177 14.03 5.25 -4.16
C GLN A 177 15.45 4.72 -3.91
N TYR A 178 15.77 3.58 -4.50
CA TYR A 178 17.02 2.85 -4.28
C TYR A 178 17.81 2.71 -5.58
N LYS A 179 17.79 3.77 -6.40
CA LYS A 179 18.55 3.83 -7.64
C LYS A 179 20.02 3.46 -7.41
N ASN A 180 20.56 2.64 -8.30
CA ASN A 180 21.94 2.13 -8.25
C ASN A 180 22.28 1.24 -7.04
N LYS A 181 21.29 0.77 -6.27
CA LYS A 181 21.49 -0.23 -5.22
C LYS A 181 21.28 -1.64 -5.77
N LYS A 182 22.00 -2.61 -5.19
CA LYS A 182 21.70 -4.03 -5.40
C LYS A 182 20.47 -4.38 -4.58
N ILE A 183 19.49 -5.02 -5.20
CA ILE A 183 18.19 -5.34 -4.59
C ILE A 183 17.96 -6.85 -4.66
N ILE A 184 17.51 -7.44 -3.55
CA ILE A 184 17.04 -8.81 -3.47
C ILE A 184 15.53 -8.76 -3.40
N VAL A 185 14.85 -9.41 -4.35
CA VAL A 185 13.39 -9.54 -4.34
C VAL A 185 13.04 -10.86 -3.68
N TRP A 186 12.39 -10.79 -2.53
CA TRP A 186 11.95 -11.95 -1.77
C TRP A 186 10.41 -11.98 -1.73
N GLY A 187 9.84 -13.09 -2.18
CA GLY A 187 8.39 -13.27 -2.28
C GLY A 187 8.04 -14.66 -2.79
N HIS A 188 6.75 -14.97 -2.81
CA HIS A 188 6.26 -16.26 -3.29
C HIS A 188 6.60 -16.46 -4.78
N ASN A 189 6.94 -17.70 -5.18
CA ASN A 189 7.35 -18.04 -6.55
C ASN A 189 6.36 -17.56 -7.62
N TYR A 190 5.06 -17.56 -7.31
CA TYR A 190 4.01 -17.05 -8.18
C TYR A 190 4.23 -15.59 -8.62
N HIS A 191 4.75 -14.73 -7.73
CA HIS A 191 4.91 -13.29 -7.98
C HIS A 191 6.25 -12.95 -8.66
N ILE A 192 7.28 -13.81 -8.56
CA ILE A 192 8.65 -13.47 -8.97
C ILE A 192 9.17 -14.26 -10.18
N ARG A 193 8.48 -15.33 -10.59
CA ARG A 193 8.87 -16.13 -11.75
C ARG A 193 8.66 -15.34 -13.06
N LYS A 194 9.51 -15.62 -14.06
CA LYS A 194 9.50 -14.92 -15.36
C LYS A 194 8.42 -15.40 -16.33
N GLN A 195 7.80 -16.55 -16.09
CA GLN A 195 6.86 -17.20 -17.01
C GLN A 195 5.64 -17.77 -16.26
N ASN A 196 4.62 -16.94 -16.01
CA ASN A 196 3.37 -17.37 -15.36
C ASN A 196 2.50 -18.26 -16.28
N SER A 197 2.69 -18.21 -17.60
CA SER A 197 1.88 -18.90 -18.62
C SER A 197 2.27 -20.35 -18.90
N LYS A 198 3.36 -20.87 -18.30
CA LYS A 198 3.84 -22.24 -18.49
C LYS A 198 3.86 -23.03 -17.18
N MET A 199 2.73 -23.07 -16.48
CA MET A 199 2.56 -24.02 -15.39
C MET A 199 2.29 -25.40 -15.98
N ILE A 200 3.21 -26.34 -15.78
CA ILE A 200 2.90 -27.76 -15.84
C ILE A 200 2.08 -28.04 -14.58
N LEU A 201 0.82 -28.43 -14.76
CA LEU A 201 -0.04 -28.99 -13.71
C LEU A 201 0.44 -30.39 -13.34
#